data_AF-A0A6P6NAN5-F1
#
_entry.id   AF-A0A6P6NAN5-F1
#
_cell.length_a   1.000
_cell.length_b   1.000
_cell.length_c   1.000
_cell.angle_alpha   90.00
_cell.angle_beta   90.00
_cell.angle_gamma   90.00
#
_symmetry.space_group_name_H-M   'P 1'
#
loop_
_entity.id
_entity.type
_entity.pdbx_description
1 polymer ?
#
loop_
_entity_poly.entity_id
_entity_poly.type
_entity_poly.pdbx_seq_one_letter_code
_entity_poly.pdbx_strand_id
1 'polypeptide(L)'
;MSCFMSLCLSIWVVLVMPGRTSALTDSIDVMVMLPHNNTYMFSYQRVSPAIEYAIQTLGRTEPFAGLTFNVQYENSACGMDALYALVDKQKDERPDLVLGPVCEYSAASVVRVASHWNIPVISAGALATGFNSKTTDYSHLTRIAPTYLKMAETFQAMFGRFGWRTASLIYDDDKDERNCYFTIEGVFTVLSEYHHIATDFAVLNSNEERVDADGIITSVYGSEVVIMCAKADTVRDLMLAAHRRKLTSDSHIFFNIELFNSSSYGDGSWRRGDKYDNEAKAAYSFLNTVTLLRSTKAKFEDFSMEIKKSLQQSDIPVCEGCSAVNMFMEGFHDALILYAFALHEVKSNGLTKKDGLEITHSMWNRTFEGIAGQVSLDANGDRNGDFSVVRMTDPEAGTHETVMSYFGTNGSFQIMPGFKREWFSLRTAPEPQHPKHSDPSSGGLGVSAVTGIIVGGILGTALLMAFYFFRKNYRITIERRTPREECDIGKHRQLREDSIRSNFSAA
;
A
#
# COMPACT_ATOMS: atom_id res chain seq x y z
N MET A 1 -7.60 76.71 8.79
CA MET A 1 -6.91 75.76 7.88
C MET A 1 -5.78 75.00 8.61
N SER A 2 -6.00 74.47 9.82
CA SER A 2 -4.95 73.76 10.60
C SER A 2 -5.21 72.27 10.85
N CYS A 3 -6.40 71.73 10.55
CA CYS A 3 -6.68 70.30 10.78
C CYS A 3 -6.28 69.37 9.63
N PHE A 4 -6.06 69.89 8.41
CA PHE A 4 -5.80 69.04 7.23
C PHE A 4 -4.33 68.61 7.06
N MET A 5 -3.37 69.30 7.69
CA MET A 5 -1.96 68.90 7.60
C MET A 5 -1.59 67.76 8.55
N SER A 6 -2.29 67.60 9.69
CA SER A 6 -1.97 66.54 10.65
C SER A 6 -2.42 65.15 10.17
N LEU A 7 -3.53 65.10 9.40
CA LEU A 7 -4.06 63.83 8.85
C LEU A 7 -3.23 63.29 7.68
N CYS A 8 -2.55 64.16 6.92
CA CYS A 8 -1.71 63.72 5.80
C CYS A 8 -0.37 63.12 6.27
N LEU A 9 0.17 63.57 7.42
CA LEU A 9 1.41 63.01 7.97
C LEU A 9 1.21 61.63 8.61
N SER A 10 0.05 61.35 9.21
CA SER A 10 -0.25 60.01 9.76
C SER A 10 -0.54 58.97 8.68
N ILE A 11 -1.05 59.38 7.52
CA ILE A 11 -1.28 58.48 6.37
C ILE A 11 0.05 58.14 5.66
N TRP A 12 1.01 59.07 5.61
CA TRP A 12 2.33 58.80 5.03
C TRP A 12 3.24 57.92 5.88
N VAL A 13 3.06 57.88 7.21
CA VAL A 13 3.83 56.98 8.10
C VAL A 13 3.32 55.52 8.01
N VAL A 14 2.05 55.30 7.64
CA VAL A 14 1.49 53.95 7.44
C VAL A 14 1.79 53.40 6.04
N LEU A 15 2.01 54.25 5.04
CA LEU A 15 2.30 53.85 3.66
C LEU A 15 3.80 53.67 3.32
N VAL A 16 4.71 54.04 4.24
CA VAL A 16 6.18 53.94 4.05
C VAL A 16 6.85 53.06 5.12
N MET A 17 6.09 52.17 5.76
CA MET A 17 6.68 50.93 6.26
C MET A 17 6.79 50.00 5.05
N PRO A 18 7.97 49.78 4.44
CA PRO A 18 8.12 48.53 3.71
C PRO A 18 7.74 47.48 4.73
N GLY A 19 6.73 46.65 4.42
CA GLY A 19 6.48 45.47 5.21
C GLY A 19 7.82 44.79 5.32
N ARG A 20 8.44 44.86 6.51
CA ARG A 20 9.65 44.10 6.78
C ARG A 20 9.13 42.67 6.76
N THR A 21 9.18 42.04 5.59
CA THR A 21 9.29 40.60 5.51
C THR A 21 10.60 40.30 6.21
N SER A 22 10.56 40.19 7.53
CA SER A 22 11.71 39.77 8.32
C SER A 22 12.10 38.42 7.73
N ALA A 23 13.29 38.37 7.13
CA ALA A 23 13.86 37.13 6.64
C ALA A 23 13.79 36.10 7.77
N LEU A 24 13.35 34.88 7.46
CA LEU A 24 13.25 33.85 8.47
C LEU A 24 14.67 33.44 8.86
N THR A 25 15.12 33.78 10.06
CA THR A 25 16.42 33.37 10.59
C THR A 25 16.23 32.35 11.70
N ASP A 26 16.25 31.07 11.32
CA ASP A 26 16.18 29.93 12.23
C ASP A 26 17.14 28.84 11.79
N SER A 27 17.70 28.15 12.78
CA SER A 27 18.35 26.86 12.59
C SER A 27 17.32 25.77 12.89
N ILE A 28 17.09 24.86 11.97
CA ILE A 28 16.12 23.75 12.10
C ILE A 28 16.87 22.44 12.15
N ASP A 29 16.68 21.68 13.22
CA ASP A 29 17.26 20.35 13.38
C ASP A 29 16.32 19.32 12.74
N VAL A 30 16.76 18.75 11.63
CA VAL A 30 15.98 17.81 10.81
C VAL A 30 16.53 16.41 10.99
N MET A 31 15.68 15.47 11.39
CA MET A 31 16.03 14.06 11.46
C MET A 31 15.41 13.30 10.29
N VAL A 32 16.25 12.77 9.42
CA VAL A 32 15.84 11.98 8.25
C VAL A 32 16.00 10.50 8.57
N MET A 33 14.91 9.74 8.53
CA MET A 33 14.89 8.33 8.88
C MET A 33 14.66 7.47 7.64
N LEU A 34 15.74 7.00 7.01
CA LEU A 34 15.69 6.22 5.77
C LEU A 34 16.61 4.99 5.84
N PRO A 35 16.34 3.91 5.10
CA PRO A 35 17.20 2.75 5.12
C PRO A 35 18.57 3.07 4.53
N HIS A 36 19.64 2.56 5.12
CA HIS A 36 20.97 2.57 4.49
C HIS A 36 21.09 1.53 3.37
N ASN A 37 20.26 0.49 3.40
CA ASN A 37 20.26 -0.55 2.38
C ASN A 37 19.79 0.00 1.03
N ASN A 38 20.66 -0.08 0.02
CA ASN A 38 20.38 0.37 -1.33
C ASN A 38 19.51 -0.59 -2.15
N THR A 39 18.90 -1.62 -1.59
CA THR A 39 17.79 -2.29 -2.29
C THR A 39 16.52 -1.43 -2.28
N TYR A 40 16.36 -0.55 -1.27
CA TYR A 40 15.21 0.36 -1.20
C TYR A 40 15.37 1.55 -2.14
N MET A 41 14.30 1.86 -2.88
CA MET A 41 14.25 3.02 -3.79
C MET A 41 14.34 4.36 -3.07
N PHE A 42 14.03 4.36 -1.77
CA PHE A 42 14.09 5.48 -0.85
C PHE A 42 15.23 5.35 0.16
N SER A 43 16.30 4.62 -0.19
CA SER A 43 17.49 4.58 0.66
C SER A 43 18.09 5.97 0.87
N TYR A 44 18.79 6.14 1.98
CA TYR A 44 19.48 7.40 2.32
C TYR A 44 20.27 7.94 1.14
N GLN A 45 21.17 7.13 0.55
CA GLN A 45 22.04 7.55 -0.55
C GLN A 45 21.27 7.96 -1.81
N ARG A 46 20.05 7.46 -1.99
CA ARG A 46 19.19 7.84 -3.11
C ARG A 46 18.45 9.15 -2.89
N VAL A 47 18.04 9.41 -1.65
CA VAL A 47 17.17 10.53 -1.31
C VAL A 47 17.95 11.76 -0.86
N SER A 48 19.12 11.60 -0.24
CA SER A 48 19.91 12.73 0.26
C SER A 48 20.19 13.82 -0.78
N PRO A 49 20.50 13.51 -2.07
CA PRO A 49 20.73 14.56 -3.05
C PRO A 49 19.49 15.41 -3.31
N ALA A 50 18.28 14.85 -3.18
CA ALA A 50 17.04 15.58 -3.37
C ALA A 50 16.75 16.54 -2.20
N ILE A 51 17.04 16.11 -0.97
CA ILE A 51 16.95 16.97 0.23
C ILE A 51 17.97 18.11 0.14
N GLU A 52 19.22 17.81 -0.25
CA GLU A 52 20.26 18.82 -0.45
C GLU A 52 19.88 19.84 -1.54
N TYR A 53 19.28 19.38 -2.64
CA TYR A 53 18.76 20.25 -3.69
C TYR A 53 17.67 21.20 -3.17
N ALA A 54 16.76 20.71 -2.31
CA ALA A 54 15.73 21.54 -1.68
C ALA A 54 16.35 22.61 -0.76
N ILE A 55 17.34 22.23 0.06
CA ILE A 55 18.08 23.17 0.93
C ILE A 55 18.73 24.28 0.10
N GLN A 56 19.42 23.92 -0.99
CA GLN A 56 20.05 24.90 -1.88
C GLN A 56 19.01 25.83 -2.53
N THR A 57 17.85 25.30 -2.89
CA THR A 57 16.75 26.06 -3.47
C THR A 57 16.18 27.07 -2.47
N LEU A 58 15.93 26.65 -1.22
CA LEU A 58 15.44 27.51 -0.15
C LEU A 58 16.46 28.60 0.23
N GLY A 59 17.74 28.27 0.28
CA GLY A 59 18.82 29.21 0.58
C GLY A 59 18.99 30.34 -0.44
N ARG A 60 18.35 30.24 -1.62
CA ARG A 60 18.37 31.25 -2.69
C ARG A 60 17.02 31.93 -2.90
N THR A 61 16.01 31.57 -2.10
CA THR A 61 14.62 32.00 -2.31
C THR A 61 14.13 32.77 -1.09
N GLU A 62 13.83 34.06 -1.25
CA GLU A 62 13.14 34.84 -0.21
C GLU A 62 11.69 34.36 -0.04
N PRO A 63 11.14 34.33 1.18
CA PRO A 63 11.72 34.78 2.46
C PRO A 63 12.55 33.73 3.21
N PHE A 64 12.89 32.60 2.58
CA PHE A 64 13.48 31.42 3.21
C PHE A 64 15.01 31.43 3.26
N ALA A 65 15.68 32.39 2.61
CA ALA A 65 17.14 32.42 2.47
C ALA A 65 17.90 32.47 3.81
N GLY A 66 17.27 32.91 4.90
CA GLY A 66 17.85 32.92 6.23
C GLY A 66 17.72 31.59 7.01
N LEU A 67 17.02 30.59 6.47
CA LEU A 67 16.85 29.29 7.11
C LEU A 67 18.11 28.44 6.98
N THR A 68 18.51 27.83 8.09
CA THR A 68 19.60 26.84 8.13
C THR A 68 19.04 25.50 8.55
N PHE A 69 19.31 24.44 7.78
CA PHE A 69 18.85 23.08 8.08
C PHE A 69 20.02 22.21 8.53
N ASN A 70 19.99 21.78 9.79
CA ASN A 70 20.94 20.82 10.35
C ASN A 70 20.38 19.42 10.17
N VAL A 71 20.73 18.77 9.06
CA VAL A 71 20.18 17.45 8.71
C VAL A 71 21.01 16.32 9.33
N GLN A 72 20.37 15.47 10.12
CA GLN A 72 20.92 14.22 10.63
C GLN A 72 20.22 13.04 9.95
N TYR A 73 21.00 12.13 9.40
CA TYR A 73 20.49 10.92 8.75
C TYR A 73 20.64 9.73 9.69
N GLU A 74 19.52 9.11 10.02
CA GLU A 74 19.43 7.95 10.90
C GLU A 74 18.96 6.74 10.08
N ASN A 75 19.58 5.59 10.29
CA ASN A 75 19.21 4.36 9.58
C ASN A 75 17.88 3.83 10.12
N SER A 76 16.83 3.88 9.31
CA SER A 76 15.54 3.32 9.72
C SER A 76 15.50 1.79 9.68
N ALA A 77 16.42 1.17 8.93
CA ALA A 77 16.42 -0.26 8.59
C ALA A 77 15.05 -0.79 8.09
N CYS A 78 14.17 0.11 7.61
CA CYS A 78 12.77 -0.19 7.30
C CYS A 78 11.99 -0.84 8.48
N GLY A 79 12.46 -0.67 9.72
CA GLY A 79 11.97 -1.39 10.89
C GLY A 79 12.00 -0.57 12.17
N MET A 80 12.27 -1.24 13.29
CA MET A 80 12.22 -0.66 14.64
C MET A 80 13.41 0.24 14.96
N ASP A 81 14.51 0.14 14.22
CA ASP A 81 15.69 1.01 14.36
C ASP A 81 15.33 2.49 14.26
N ALA A 82 14.36 2.84 13.40
CA ALA A 82 13.83 4.20 13.33
C ALA A 82 13.22 4.66 14.65
N LEU A 83 12.44 3.80 15.31
CA LEU A 83 11.88 4.13 16.62
C LEU A 83 13.00 4.32 17.64
N TYR A 84 13.96 3.40 17.69
CA TYR A 84 15.08 3.45 18.62
C TYR A 84 15.89 4.74 18.47
N ALA A 85 16.23 5.13 17.24
CA ALA A 85 16.91 6.38 16.94
C ALA A 85 16.15 7.63 17.43
N LEU A 86 14.81 7.62 17.37
CA LEU A 86 14.00 8.72 17.90
C LEU A 86 13.96 8.71 19.43
N VAL A 87 13.71 7.56 20.05
CA VAL A 87 13.51 7.48 21.51
C VAL A 87 14.78 7.67 22.32
N ASP A 88 15.94 7.45 21.71
CA ASP A 88 17.25 7.68 22.33
C ASP A 88 17.59 9.18 22.49
N LYS A 89 16.90 10.09 21.79
CA LYS A 89 17.14 11.53 21.91
C LYS A 89 16.60 12.09 23.23
N GLN A 90 17.45 12.82 23.94
CA GLN A 90 17.03 13.57 25.13
C GLN A 90 16.09 14.72 24.75
N LYS A 91 15.34 15.25 25.73
CA LYS A 91 14.34 16.31 25.49
C LYS A 91 14.89 17.51 24.71
N ASP A 92 16.10 17.95 25.03
CA ASP A 92 16.74 19.11 24.41
C ASP A 92 17.45 18.79 23.08
N GLU A 93 17.57 17.50 22.74
CA GLU A 93 18.18 16.97 21.51
C GLU A 93 17.13 16.54 20.48
N ARG A 94 15.84 16.66 20.81
CA ARG A 94 14.74 16.27 19.91
C ARG A 94 14.73 17.15 18.65
N PRO A 95 14.53 16.56 17.46
CA PRO A 95 14.48 17.31 16.22
C PRO A 95 13.28 18.26 16.18
N ASP A 96 13.39 19.30 15.36
CA ASP A 96 12.28 20.21 15.02
C ASP A 96 11.38 19.61 13.93
N LEU A 97 11.91 18.69 13.12
CA LEU A 97 11.23 18.04 12.00
C LEU A 97 11.75 16.62 11.82
N VAL A 98 10.85 15.66 11.61
CA VAL A 98 11.20 14.33 11.14
C VAL A 98 10.79 14.16 9.67
N LEU A 99 11.72 13.70 8.84
CA LEU A 99 11.46 13.27 7.47
C LEU A 99 11.52 11.75 7.38
N GLY A 100 10.42 11.13 6.95
CA GLY A 100 10.22 9.66 7.00
C GLY A 100 9.70 9.20 8.37
N PRO A 101 9.78 7.91 8.71
CA PRO A 101 10.15 6.78 7.85
C PRO A 101 9.20 6.58 6.68
N VAL A 102 9.63 5.80 5.68
CA VAL A 102 8.81 5.44 4.52
C VAL A 102 7.99 4.18 4.79
N CYS A 103 8.64 3.12 5.27
CA CYS A 103 8.01 1.82 5.52
C CYS A 103 6.91 1.90 6.58
N GLU A 104 5.84 1.16 6.37
CA GLU A 104 4.56 1.27 7.05
C GLU A 104 4.71 0.92 8.54
N TYR A 105 5.33 -0.21 8.86
CA TYR A 105 5.54 -0.64 10.24
C TYR A 105 6.49 0.29 11.01
N SER A 106 7.54 0.78 10.34
CA SER A 106 8.48 1.75 10.90
C SER A 106 7.80 3.09 11.19
N ALA A 107 7.11 3.67 10.20
CA ALA A 107 6.42 4.95 10.31
C ALA A 107 5.30 4.91 11.36
N ALA A 108 4.56 3.79 11.46
CA ALA A 108 3.50 3.63 12.44
C ALA A 108 4.00 3.85 13.88
N SER A 109 5.21 3.37 14.19
CA SER A 109 5.80 3.54 15.52
C SER A 109 6.35 4.95 15.74
N VAL A 110 7.12 5.48 14.78
CA VAL A 110 7.76 6.80 14.87
C VAL A 110 6.74 7.92 14.96
N VAL A 111 5.71 7.90 14.11
CA VAL A 111 4.70 8.97 14.06
C VAL A 111 3.93 9.06 15.38
N ARG A 112 3.63 7.94 16.04
CA ARG A 112 2.95 7.97 17.35
C ARG A 112 3.77 8.69 18.42
N VAL A 113 5.07 8.42 18.46
CA VAL A 113 5.98 9.10 19.39
C VAL A 113 6.14 10.57 19.02
N ALA A 114 6.31 10.88 17.74
CA ALA A 114 6.41 12.26 17.27
C ALA A 114 5.14 13.07 17.59
N SER A 115 3.95 12.49 17.39
CA SER A 115 2.68 13.11 17.76
C SER A 115 2.61 13.39 19.27
N HIS A 116 3.03 12.44 20.10
CA HIS A 116 3.11 12.63 21.54
C HIS A 116 4.12 13.72 21.96
N TRP A 117 5.21 13.88 21.22
CA TRP A 117 6.25 14.87 21.49
C TRP A 117 6.04 16.22 20.79
N ASN A 118 4.92 16.40 20.09
CA ASN A 118 4.60 17.58 19.31
C ASN A 118 5.65 17.90 18.23
N ILE A 119 6.13 16.87 17.52
CA ILE A 119 7.12 16.98 16.44
C ILE A 119 6.42 16.71 15.10
N PRO A 120 6.48 17.64 14.12
CA PRO A 120 5.90 17.42 12.81
C PRO A 120 6.68 16.32 12.07
N VAL A 121 5.93 15.44 11.39
CA VAL A 121 6.48 14.37 10.54
C VAL A 121 5.99 14.55 9.12
N ILE A 122 6.91 14.62 8.16
CA ILE A 122 6.57 14.61 6.74
C ILE A 122 7.17 13.35 6.12
N SER A 123 6.33 12.53 5.49
CA SER A 123 6.79 11.29 4.85
C SER A 123 6.31 11.20 3.41
N ALA A 124 7.22 10.78 2.52
CA ALA A 124 6.90 10.32 1.18
C ALA A 124 6.47 8.83 1.16
N GLY A 125 6.39 8.19 2.33
CA GLY A 125 5.80 6.87 2.55
C GLY A 125 4.59 6.93 3.48
N ALA A 126 4.47 5.96 4.40
CA ALA A 126 3.31 5.81 5.28
C ALA A 126 1.98 5.76 4.49
N LEU A 127 1.98 5.04 3.37
CA LEU A 127 0.94 5.13 2.34
C LEU A 127 -0.29 4.28 2.66
N ALA A 128 -0.18 3.36 3.63
CA ALA A 128 -1.25 2.48 4.08
C ALA A 128 -2.51 3.24 4.55
N THR A 129 -3.65 2.56 4.41
CA THR A 129 -4.97 3.09 4.76
C THR A 129 -5.05 3.47 6.26
N GLY A 130 -4.39 2.71 7.12
CA GLY A 130 -4.38 2.92 8.58
C GLY A 130 -3.86 4.29 9.04
N PHE A 131 -3.04 4.97 8.25
CA PHE A 131 -2.54 6.32 8.55
C PHE A 131 -3.58 7.43 8.33
N ASN A 132 -4.75 7.11 7.79
CA ASN A 132 -5.81 8.09 7.52
C ASN A 132 -6.41 8.68 8.80
N SER A 133 -6.36 7.96 9.93
CA SER A 133 -6.92 8.41 11.21
C SER A 133 -5.94 9.33 11.95
N LYS A 134 -6.01 10.64 11.69
CA LYS A 134 -5.09 11.65 12.25
C LYS A 134 -5.63 12.43 13.46
N THR A 135 -6.69 11.94 14.11
CA THR A 135 -7.26 12.63 15.28
C THR A 135 -6.48 12.36 16.58
N THR A 136 -5.73 11.26 16.66
CA THR A 136 -4.91 10.90 17.83
C THR A 136 -3.48 10.53 17.43
N ASP A 137 -3.27 9.30 16.99
CA ASP A 137 -1.97 8.64 16.89
C ASP A 137 -1.06 9.26 15.80
N TYR A 138 -1.69 9.82 14.77
CA TYR A 138 -1.03 10.34 13.57
C TYR A 138 -1.32 11.82 13.32
N SER A 139 -1.66 12.57 14.37
CA SER A 139 -2.02 14.00 14.28
C SER A 139 -0.92 14.89 13.69
N HIS A 140 0.34 14.48 13.82
CA HIS A 140 1.50 15.24 13.34
C HIS A 140 2.04 14.75 12.00
N LEU A 141 1.33 13.84 11.31
CA LEU A 141 1.75 13.28 10.03
C LEU A 141 1.18 14.05 8.84
N THR A 142 2.08 14.48 7.95
CA THR A 142 1.75 14.94 6.60
C THR A 142 2.33 13.97 5.57
N ARG A 143 1.49 13.45 4.67
CA ARG A 143 1.91 12.52 3.61
C ARG A 143 2.11 13.29 2.31
N ILE A 144 3.37 13.55 1.95
CA ILE A 144 3.76 14.37 0.78
C ILE A 144 3.74 13.59 -0.53
N ALA A 145 3.43 12.30 -0.45
CA ALA A 145 3.27 11.38 -1.54
C ALA A 145 1.80 10.95 -1.64
N PRO A 146 1.27 10.67 -2.85
CA PRO A 146 -0.05 10.09 -2.99
C PRO A 146 -0.15 8.74 -2.28
N THR A 147 -1.19 8.57 -1.47
CA THR A 147 -1.42 7.38 -0.66
C THR A 147 -2.02 6.25 -1.50
N TYR A 148 -2.07 5.02 -0.98
CA TYR A 148 -2.74 3.92 -1.69
C TYR A 148 -4.25 4.17 -1.87
N LEU A 149 -4.88 4.93 -0.96
CA LEU A 149 -6.28 5.36 -1.11
C LEU A 149 -6.44 6.32 -2.30
N LYS A 150 -5.54 7.30 -2.47
CA LYS A 150 -5.59 8.24 -3.61
C LYS A 150 -5.39 7.52 -4.94
N MET A 151 -4.55 6.50 -4.97
CA MET A 151 -4.42 5.64 -6.15
C MET A 151 -5.73 4.86 -6.41
N ALA A 152 -6.33 4.27 -5.37
CA ALA A 152 -7.57 3.54 -5.46
C ALA A 152 -8.77 4.38 -5.94
N GLU A 153 -8.82 5.67 -5.65
CA GLU A 153 -9.81 6.60 -6.20
C GLU A 153 -9.79 6.64 -7.74
N THR A 154 -8.64 6.38 -8.38
CA THR A 154 -8.55 6.23 -9.84
C THR A 154 -9.38 5.03 -10.31
N PHE A 155 -9.29 3.89 -9.62
CA PHE A 155 -10.10 2.72 -9.93
C PHE A 155 -11.59 3.01 -9.67
N GLN A 156 -11.94 3.64 -8.56
CA GLN A 156 -13.33 4.05 -8.29
C GLN A 156 -13.92 4.85 -9.46
N ALA A 157 -13.18 5.86 -9.92
CA ALA A 157 -13.61 6.72 -10.99
C ALA A 157 -13.74 5.95 -12.32
N MET A 158 -12.82 5.01 -12.62
CA MET A 158 -12.93 4.14 -13.80
C MET A 158 -14.14 3.21 -13.73
N PHE A 159 -14.37 2.55 -12.59
CA PHE A 159 -15.54 1.69 -12.36
C PHE A 159 -16.85 2.46 -12.54
N GLY A 160 -16.92 3.69 -12.02
CA GLY A 160 -18.06 4.57 -12.22
C GLY A 160 -18.26 4.97 -13.69
N ARG A 161 -17.16 5.27 -14.41
CA ARG A 161 -17.21 5.70 -15.80
C ARG A 161 -17.58 4.58 -16.78
N PHE A 162 -17.04 3.39 -16.59
CA PHE A 162 -17.18 2.26 -17.51
C PHE A 162 -18.25 1.25 -17.09
N GLY A 163 -18.81 1.40 -15.88
CA GLY A 163 -19.94 0.60 -15.44
C GLY A 163 -19.57 -0.81 -14.97
N TRP A 164 -18.30 -1.06 -14.64
CA TRP A 164 -17.84 -2.35 -14.11
C TRP A 164 -18.41 -2.63 -12.72
N ARG A 165 -18.59 -3.91 -12.37
CA ARG A 165 -19.29 -4.38 -11.16
C ARG A 165 -18.55 -5.46 -10.39
N THR A 166 -17.61 -6.17 -11.03
CA THR A 166 -16.83 -7.21 -10.35
C THR A 166 -15.34 -7.03 -10.60
N ALA A 167 -14.52 -7.36 -9.58
CA ALA A 167 -13.07 -7.27 -9.67
C ALA A 167 -12.38 -8.49 -9.03
N SER A 168 -11.30 -8.97 -9.64
CA SER A 168 -10.37 -9.90 -9.02
C SER A 168 -9.10 -9.15 -8.63
N LEU A 169 -8.73 -9.23 -7.36
CA LEU A 169 -7.59 -8.52 -6.78
C LEU A 169 -6.45 -9.51 -6.53
N ILE A 170 -5.38 -9.41 -7.32
CA ILE A 170 -4.21 -10.29 -7.24
C ILE A 170 -3.04 -9.49 -6.68
N TYR A 171 -2.41 -9.96 -5.60
CA TYR A 171 -1.26 -9.25 -5.05
C TYR A 171 -0.21 -10.11 -4.41
N ASP A 172 1.02 -9.61 -4.47
CA ASP A 172 2.16 -10.09 -3.71
C ASP A 172 2.08 -9.66 -2.24
N ASP A 173 2.27 -10.62 -1.35
CA ASP A 173 2.41 -10.43 0.08
C ASP A 173 3.66 -11.15 0.58
N ASP A 174 4.79 -10.44 0.48
CA ASP A 174 6.12 -10.86 0.92
C ASP A 174 6.25 -11.12 2.44
N LYS A 175 5.21 -10.76 3.22
CA LYS A 175 5.18 -10.81 4.70
C LYS A 175 6.25 -9.96 5.40
N ASP A 176 6.87 -9.04 4.68
CA ASP A 176 7.88 -8.11 5.20
C ASP A 176 7.37 -6.66 5.06
N GLU A 177 7.72 -5.96 3.98
CA GLU A 177 7.20 -4.60 3.73
C GLU A 177 5.75 -4.58 3.25
N ARG A 178 5.30 -5.63 2.56
CA ARG A 178 3.90 -5.82 2.15
C ARG A 178 3.34 -4.68 1.30
N ASN A 179 4.19 -4.08 0.45
CA ASN A 179 3.83 -2.93 -0.40
C ASN A 179 2.57 -3.20 -1.26
N CYS A 180 2.52 -4.35 -1.94
CA CYS A 180 1.38 -4.71 -2.79
C CYS A 180 0.13 -5.11 -2.02
N TYR A 181 0.29 -5.71 -0.83
CA TYR A 181 -0.83 -5.92 0.10
C TYR A 181 -1.48 -4.58 0.48
N PHE A 182 -0.71 -3.59 0.94
CA PHE A 182 -1.28 -2.28 1.33
C PHE A 182 -1.83 -1.50 0.13
N THR A 183 -1.25 -1.69 -1.06
CA THR A 183 -1.78 -1.15 -2.31
C THR A 183 -3.18 -1.68 -2.61
N ILE A 184 -3.35 -3.01 -2.59
CA ILE A 184 -4.63 -3.65 -2.85
C ILE A 184 -5.62 -3.44 -1.69
N GLU A 185 -5.15 -3.32 -0.45
CA GLU A 185 -5.99 -2.90 0.69
C GLU A 185 -6.69 -1.57 0.37
N GLY A 186 -5.96 -0.58 -0.13
CA GLY A 186 -6.53 0.69 -0.57
C GLY A 186 -7.60 0.53 -1.66
N VAL A 187 -7.32 -0.29 -2.68
CA VAL A 187 -8.27 -0.60 -3.76
C VAL A 187 -9.52 -1.27 -3.23
N PHE A 188 -9.36 -2.26 -2.36
CA PHE A 188 -10.46 -2.98 -1.73
C PHE A 188 -11.32 -2.06 -0.89
N THR A 189 -10.72 -1.23 -0.02
CA THR A 189 -11.44 -0.27 0.82
C THR A 189 -12.34 0.62 -0.04
N VAL A 190 -11.77 1.26 -1.07
CA VAL A 190 -12.51 2.19 -1.92
C VAL A 190 -13.60 1.48 -2.74
N LEU A 191 -13.31 0.34 -3.36
CA LEU A 191 -14.28 -0.38 -4.20
C LEU A 191 -15.41 -1.04 -3.38
N SER A 192 -15.12 -1.50 -2.16
CA SER A 192 -16.13 -2.10 -1.28
C SER A 192 -17.14 -1.07 -0.75
N GLU A 193 -16.68 0.16 -0.51
CA GLU A 193 -17.54 1.30 -0.13
C GLU A 193 -18.30 1.86 -1.35
N TYR A 194 -17.68 1.85 -2.52
CA TYR A 194 -18.28 2.36 -3.75
C TYR A 194 -19.26 1.36 -4.39
N HIS A 195 -20.57 1.54 -4.16
CA HIS A 195 -21.62 0.67 -4.74
C HIS A 195 -21.47 -0.84 -4.45
N HIS A 196 -20.66 -1.22 -3.46
CA HIS A 196 -20.40 -2.61 -3.09
C HIS A 196 -19.93 -3.48 -4.27
N ILE A 197 -18.91 -3.02 -5.00
CA ILE A 197 -18.27 -3.83 -6.05
C ILE A 197 -17.85 -5.18 -5.46
N ALA A 198 -18.26 -6.27 -6.12
CA ALA A 198 -17.90 -7.61 -5.68
C ALA A 198 -16.42 -7.87 -5.97
N THR A 199 -15.67 -8.28 -4.96
CA THR A 199 -14.22 -8.50 -5.04
C THR A 199 -13.86 -9.91 -4.61
N ASP A 200 -13.04 -10.58 -5.42
CA ASP A 200 -12.36 -11.83 -5.09
C ASP A 200 -10.85 -11.59 -4.98
N PHE A 201 -10.12 -12.48 -4.30
CA PHE A 201 -8.69 -12.30 -4.04
C PHE A 201 -7.86 -13.53 -4.39
N ALA A 202 -6.66 -13.29 -4.92
CA ALA A 202 -5.59 -14.27 -4.99
C ALA A 202 -4.31 -13.67 -4.42
N VAL A 203 -3.74 -14.36 -3.44
CA VAL A 203 -2.51 -13.92 -2.76
C VAL A 203 -1.36 -14.77 -3.27
N LEU A 204 -0.29 -14.11 -3.68
CA LEU A 204 0.99 -14.74 -3.99
C LEU A 204 2.05 -14.25 -3.01
N ASN A 205 3.14 -15.00 -2.91
CA ASN A 205 4.29 -14.62 -2.11
C ASN A 205 5.55 -14.77 -2.95
N SER A 206 6.17 -13.66 -3.33
CA SER A 206 7.36 -13.65 -4.17
C SER A 206 8.63 -14.15 -3.48
N ASN A 207 8.57 -14.40 -2.16
CA ASN A 207 9.64 -15.12 -1.43
C ASN A 207 9.52 -16.64 -1.59
N GLU A 208 8.42 -17.16 -2.12
CA GLU A 208 8.28 -18.58 -2.45
C GLU A 208 8.97 -18.91 -3.77
N GLU A 209 9.53 -20.12 -3.87
CA GLU A 209 10.41 -20.52 -4.98
C GLU A 209 9.70 -20.52 -6.35
N ARG A 210 8.37 -20.72 -6.37
CA ARG A 210 7.55 -20.67 -7.59
C ARG A 210 6.16 -20.14 -7.31
N VAL A 211 5.76 -19.12 -8.07
CA VAL A 211 4.37 -18.65 -8.16
C VAL A 211 3.59 -19.56 -9.11
N ASP A 212 2.50 -20.16 -8.63
CA ASP A 212 1.55 -20.91 -9.48
C ASP A 212 0.63 -19.93 -10.25
N ALA A 213 1.20 -19.24 -11.24
CA ALA A 213 0.47 -18.29 -12.08
C ALA A 213 -0.73 -18.93 -12.78
N ASP A 214 -0.61 -20.21 -13.16
CA ASP A 214 -1.63 -20.96 -13.86
C ASP A 214 -2.84 -21.26 -12.97
N GLY A 215 -2.61 -21.62 -11.71
CA GLY A 215 -3.64 -21.77 -10.69
C GLY A 215 -4.28 -20.45 -10.29
N ILE A 216 -3.48 -19.39 -10.07
CA ILE A 216 -3.97 -18.05 -9.71
C ILE A 216 -4.91 -17.51 -10.79
N ILE A 217 -4.54 -17.62 -12.06
CA ILE A 217 -5.39 -17.12 -13.15
C ILE A 217 -6.74 -17.86 -13.23
N THR A 218 -6.90 -19.04 -12.64
CA THR A 218 -8.22 -19.69 -12.58
C THR A 218 -9.19 -19.00 -11.62
N SER A 219 -8.74 -18.16 -10.70
CA SER A 219 -9.64 -17.42 -9.81
C SER A 219 -10.31 -16.22 -10.49
N VAL A 220 -9.88 -15.83 -11.71
CA VAL A 220 -10.35 -14.58 -12.35
C VAL A 220 -11.56 -14.76 -13.28
N TYR A 221 -11.97 -16.00 -13.58
CA TYR A 221 -13.04 -16.28 -14.57
C TYR A 221 -14.40 -15.63 -14.24
N GLY A 222 -14.66 -15.32 -12.97
CA GLY A 222 -15.89 -14.67 -12.51
C GLY A 222 -15.85 -13.15 -12.50
N SER A 223 -14.71 -12.54 -12.85
CA SER A 223 -14.48 -11.11 -12.67
C SER A 223 -14.30 -10.38 -13.99
N GLU A 224 -14.96 -9.24 -14.11
CA GLU A 224 -14.88 -8.33 -15.25
C GLU A 224 -13.50 -7.66 -15.36
N VAL A 225 -12.97 -7.23 -14.22
CA VAL A 225 -11.71 -6.50 -14.11
C VAL A 225 -10.75 -7.28 -13.22
N VAL A 226 -9.49 -7.37 -13.64
CA VAL A 226 -8.42 -7.99 -12.85
C VAL A 226 -7.41 -6.91 -12.50
N ILE A 227 -7.19 -6.65 -11.22
CA ILE A 227 -6.25 -5.64 -10.73
C ILE A 227 -5.11 -6.35 -10.01
N MET A 228 -3.89 -6.14 -10.50
CA MET A 228 -2.69 -6.85 -10.05
C MET A 228 -1.67 -5.88 -9.43
N CYS A 229 -1.06 -6.28 -8.33
CA CYS A 229 0.16 -5.67 -7.82
C CYS A 229 1.18 -6.76 -7.48
N ALA A 230 2.27 -6.83 -8.23
CA ALA A 230 3.38 -7.73 -7.96
C ALA A 230 4.65 -7.20 -8.64
N LYS A 231 5.77 -7.91 -8.46
CA LYS A 231 6.99 -7.66 -9.24
C LYS A 231 6.74 -7.84 -10.74
N ALA A 232 7.49 -7.11 -11.57
CA ALA A 232 7.30 -7.05 -13.02
C ALA A 232 7.30 -8.43 -13.70
N ASP A 233 8.16 -9.35 -13.24
CA ASP A 233 8.25 -10.70 -13.80
C ASP A 233 7.05 -11.56 -13.39
N THR A 234 6.54 -11.41 -12.17
CA THR A 234 5.30 -12.07 -11.74
C THR A 234 4.10 -11.59 -12.55
N VAL A 235 4.01 -10.27 -12.82
CA VAL A 235 2.96 -9.72 -13.71
C VAL A 235 3.09 -10.32 -15.11
N ARG A 236 4.33 -10.46 -15.63
CA ARG A 236 4.59 -11.09 -16.94
C ARG A 236 4.10 -12.54 -16.97
N ASP A 237 4.42 -13.32 -15.93
CA ASP A 237 4.03 -14.73 -15.84
C ASP A 237 2.51 -14.90 -15.75
N LEU A 238 1.83 -14.04 -14.97
CA LEU A 238 0.36 -14.01 -14.89
C LEU A 238 -0.27 -13.67 -16.24
N MET A 239 0.26 -12.68 -16.96
CA MET A 239 -0.25 -12.32 -18.29
C MET A 239 -0.01 -13.42 -19.33
N LEU A 240 1.11 -14.13 -19.28
CA LEU A 240 1.36 -15.30 -20.13
C LEU A 240 0.38 -16.43 -19.81
N ALA A 241 0.13 -16.72 -18.53
CA ALA A 241 -0.86 -17.72 -18.11
C ALA A 241 -2.29 -17.36 -18.57
N ALA A 242 -2.68 -16.08 -18.43
CA ALA A 242 -3.95 -15.56 -18.93
C ALA A 242 -4.08 -15.68 -20.45
N HIS A 243 -3.02 -15.39 -21.20
CA HIS A 243 -2.99 -15.48 -22.65
C HIS A 243 -3.19 -16.94 -23.12
N ARG A 244 -2.47 -17.88 -22.52
CA ARG A 244 -2.59 -19.32 -22.82
C ARG A 244 -3.99 -19.87 -22.52
N ARG A 245 -4.69 -19.28 -21.54
CA ARG A 245 -6.08 -19.59 -21.19
C ARG A 245 -7.12 -18.82 -22.00
N LYS A 246 -6.69 -18.02 -22.98
CA LYS A 246 -7.54 -17.19 -23.85
C LYS A 246 -8.33 -16.13 -23.09
N LEU A 247 -7.82 -15.68 -21.95
CA LEU A 247 -8.45 -14.62 -21.14
C LEU A 247 -8.03 -13.22 -21.59
N THR A 248 -6.88 -13.06 -22.25
CA THR A 248 -6.46 -11.81 -22.90
C THR A 248 -7.31 -11.56 -24.15
N SER A 249 -8.55 -11.15 -23.92
CA SER A 249 -9.59 -10.92 -24.91
C SER A 249 -10.51 -9.81 -24.40
N ASP A 250 -11.53 -9.43 -25.17
CA ASP A 250 -12.50 -8.41 -24.74
C ASP A 250 -13.45 -8.88 -23.61
N SER A 251 -13.19 -10.03 -22.99
CA SER A 251 -13.98 -10.59 -21.88
C SER A 251 -13.48 -10.18 -20.48
N HIS A 252 -12.23 -9.74 -20.37
CA HIS A 252 -11.61 -9.34 -19.12
C HIS A 252 -10.76 -8.09 -19.35
N ILE A 253 -10.68 -7.22 -18.35
CA ILE A 253 -9.83 -6.03 -18.40
C ILE A 253 -8.73 -6.18 -17.35
N PHE A 254 -7.49 -6.29 -17.80
CA PHE A 254 -6.34 -6.45 -16.93
C PHE A 254 -5.71 -5.11 -16.59
N PHE A 255 -5.40 -4.94 -15.31
CA PHE A 255 -4.60 -3.85 -14.79
C PHE A 255 -3.42 -4.39 -13.99
N ASN A 256 -2.24 -3.79 -14.15
CA ASN A 256 -1.21 -3.82 -13.12
C ASN A 256 -0.97 -2.41 -12.57
N ILE A 257 -0.44 -2.34 -11.34
CA ILE A 257 -0.08 -1.08 -10.69
C ILE A 257 1.44 -0.95 -10.68
N GLU A 258 1.98 0.03 -11.40
CA GLU A 258 3.39 0.43 -11.33
C GLU A 258 3.59 1.28 -10.08
N LEU A 259 3.97 0.64 -8.97
CA LEU A 259 4.24 1.39 -7.74
C LEU A 259 5.47 2.29 -7.89
N PHE A 260 5.32 3.50 -7.35
CA PHE A 260 6.40 4.45 -7.11
C PHE A 260 7.13 4.99 -8.36
N ASN A 261 6.53 4.86 -9.55
CA ASN A 261 7.18 5.07 -10.85
C ASN A 261 8.44 4.20 -11.01
N SER A 262 8.32 2.92 -10.67
CA SER A 262 9.42 1.96 -10.76
C SER A 262 9.08 0.77 -11.65
N SER A 263 9.97 0.51 -12.60
CA SER A 263 9.92 -0.65 -13.49
C SER A 263 9.93 -1.99 -12.74
N SER A 264 10.34 -2.02 -11.46
CA SER A 264 10.31 -3.22 -10.62
C SER A 264 8.89 -3.77 -10.40
N TYR A 265 7.85 -2.93 -10.49
CA TYR A 265 6.44 -3.31 -10.34
C TYR A 265 5.71 -3.44 -11.69
N GLY A 266 6.45 -3.36 -12.81
CA GLY A 266 5.92 -3.49 -14.16
C GLY A 266 5.45 -2.15 -14.73
N ASP A 267 6.30 -1.53 -15.55
CA ASP A 267 6.04 -0.29 -16.29
C ASP A 267 5.37 -0.54 -17.67
N GLY A 268 4.76 -1.71 -17.85
CA GLY A 268 4.26 -2.18 -19.15
C GLY A 268 5.33 -2.78 -20.06
N SER A 269 6.60 -2.84 -19.64
CA SER A 269 7.63 -3.54 -20.41
C SER A 269 7.34 -5.05 -20.44
N TRP A 270 6.98 -5.54 -21.61
CA TRP A 270 6.85 -6.97 -21.85
C TRP A 270 8.25 -7.55 -22.00
N ARG A 271 9.02 -7.14 -23.01
CA ARG A 271 10.27 -7.76 -23.46
C ARG A 271 11.26 -8.13 -22.34
N ARG A 272 11.77 -9.37 -22.37
CA ARG A 272 12.85 -9.89 -21.50
C ARG A 272 14.02 -10.49 -22.28
N GLY A 273 13.92 -10.57 -23.61
CA GLY A 273 14.93 -11.22 -24.45
C GLY A 273 14.87 -12.74 -24.40
N ASP A 274 13.71 -13.30 -24.04
CA ASP A 274 13.48 -14.74 -23.94
C ASP A 274 12.64 -15.27 -25.12
N LYS A 275 12.38 -16.58 -25.14
CA LYS A 275 11.55 -17.24 -26.17
C LYS A 275 10.05 -16.90 -26.11
N TYR A 276 9.58 -16.27 -25.03
CA TYR A 276 8.19 -15.92 -24.78
C TYR A 276 7.87 -14.47 -25.16
N ASP A 277 8.85 -13.68 -25.59
CA ASP A 277 8.68 -12.26 -25.93
C ASP A 277 7.52 -11.97 -26.90
N ASN A 278 7.34 -12.76 -27.96
CA ASN A 278 6.23 -12.57 -28.89
C ASN A 278 4.87 -12.87 -28.24
N GLU A 279 4.82 -13.90 -27.39
CA GLU A 279 3.62 -14.28 -26.64
C GLU A 279 3.28 -13.20 -25.60
N ALA A 280 4.29 -12.70 -24.88
CA ALA A 280 4.14 -11.62 -23.92
C ALA A 280 3.68 -10.33 -24.58
N LYS A 281 4.20 -9.98 -25.77
CA LYS A 281 3.71 -8.81 -26.53
C LYS A 281 2.21 -8.92 -26.82
N ALA A 282 1.76 -10.09 -27.27
CA ALA A 282 0.34 -10.35 -27.54
C ALA A 282 -0.52 -10.34 -26.27
N ALA A 283 0.01 -10.81 -25.14
CA ALA A 283 -0.68 -10.74 -23.86
C ALA A 283 -0.79 -9.29 -23.35
N TYR A 284 0.31 -8.52 -23.43
CA TYR A 284 0.40 -7.14 -22.93
C TYR A 284 -0.42 -6.15 -23.76
N SER A 285 -0.85 -6.49 -24.97
CA SER A 285 -1.83 -5.66 -25.69
C SER A 285 -3.19 -5.59 -24.99
N PHE A 286 -3.42 -6.43 -23.97
CA PHE A 286 -4.60 -6.42 -23.10
C PHE A 286 -4.33 -5.87 -21.69
N LEU A 287 -3.07 -5.61 -21.33
CA LEU A 287 -2.70 -5.06 -20.04
C LEU A 287 -2.80 -3.53 -20.06
N ASN A 288 -3.38 -2.97 -19.01
CA ASN A 288 -3.33 -1.55 -18.69
C ASN A 288 -2.45 -1.35 -17.46
N THR A 289 -1.56 -0.37 -17.46
CA THR A 289 -0.69 -0.06 -16.33
C THR A 289 -1.14 1.25 -15.70
N VAL A 290 -1.51 1.22 -14.42
CA VAL A 290 -1.76 2.44 -13.63
C VAL A 290 -0.46 2.88 -12.99
N THR A 291 -0.03 4.11 -13.25
CA THR A 291 1.21 4.70 -12.73
C THR A 291 0.99 6.15 -12.31
N LEU A 292 1.89 6.74 -11.53
CA LEU A 292 1.84 8.18 -11.22
C LEU A 292 2.02 9.01 -12.50
N LEU A 293 1.31 10.14 -12.57
CA LEU A 293 1.49 11.09 -13.66
C LEU A 293 2.90 11.66 -13.64
N ARG A 294 3.66 11.44 -14.71
CA ARG A 294 5.05 11.92 -14.84
C ARG A 294 5.06 13.37 -15.33
N SER A 295 5.97 14.16 -14.77
CA SER A 295 6.18 15.55 -15.18
C SER A 295 7.12 15.65 -16.38
N THR A 296 6.83 16.60 -17.27
CA THR A 296 7.70 16.98 -18.40
C THR A 296 8.15 18.45 -18.27
N LYS A 297 8.14 19.01 -17.06
CA LYS A 297 8.57 20.39 -16.82
C LYS A 297 10.10 20.49 -16.88
N ALA A 298 10.63 21.54 -17.49
CA ALA A 298 12.08 21.77 -17.58
C ALA A 298 12.80 21.77 -16.22
N LYS A 299 12.19 22.35 -15.16
CA LYS A 299 12.75 22.31 -13.79
C LYS A 299 12.94 20.88 -13.27
N PHE A 300 12.03 19.97 -13.65
CA PHE A 300 12.12 18.56 -13.27
C PHE A 300 13.22 17.84 -14.04
N GLU A 301 13.48 18.22 -15.29
CA GLU A 301 14.60 17.68 -16.08
C GLU A 301 15.95 18.09 -15.48
N ASP A 302 16.12 19.37 -15.11
CA ASP A 302 17.32 19.87 -14.43
C ASP A 302 17.58 19.12 -13.12
N PHE A 303 16.54 18.98 -12.29
CA PHE A 303 16.58 18.18 -11.08
C PHE A 303 16.99 16.73 -11.37
N SER A 304 16.37 16.09 -12.36
CA SER A 304 16.65 14.70 -12.72
C SER A 304 18.10 14.50 -13.17
N MET A 305 18.68 15.46 -13.88
CA MET A 305 20.09 15.44 -14.27
C MET A 305 21.02 15.55 -13.06
N GLU A 306 20.74 16.45 -12.12
CA GLU A 306 21.58 16.59 -10.92
C GLU A 306 21.48 15.36 -10.01
N ILE A 307 20.29 14.80 -9.80
CA ILE A 307 20.13 13.55 -9.04
C ILE A 307 20.92 12.43 -9.70
N LYS A 308 20.77 12.25 -11.02
CA LYS A 308 21.52 11.22 -11.77
C LYS A 308 23.03 11.35 -11.58
N LYS A 309 23.56 12.58 -11.64
CA LYS A 309 24.98 12.87 -11.42
C LYS A 309 25.41 12.52 -9.99
N SER A 310 24.63 12.88 -8.97
CA SER A 310 24.95 12.55 -7.57
C SER A 310 24.92 11.04 -7.29
N LEU A 311 23.98 10.31 -7.90
CA LEU A 311 23.92 8.84 -7.78
C LEU A 311 25.14 8.16 -8.42
N GLN A 312 25.56 8.64 -9.60
CA GLN A 312 26.76 8.14 -10.28
C GLN A 312 28.04 8.40 -9.47
N GLN A 313 28.13 9.55 -8.79
CA GLN A 313 29.26 9.87 -7.91
C GLN A 313 29.30 9.00 -6.64
N SER A 314 28.16 8.41 -6.26
CA SER A 314 28.01 7.55 -5.08
C SER A 314 28.01 6.06 -5.42
N ASP A 315 28.45 5.69 -6.64
CA ASP A 315 28.48 4.32 -7.15
C ASP A 315 27.11 3.59 -7.09
N ILE A 316 26.00 4.34 -7.11
CA ILE A 316 24.66 3.76 -7.20
C ILE A 316 24.34 3.46 -8.67
N PRO A 317 24.00 2.21 -9.02
CA PRO A 317 23.62 1.87 -10.38
C PRO A 317 22.40 2.69 -10.85
N VAL A 318 22.56 3.38 -11.98
CA VAL A 318 21.49 4.08 -12.69
C VAL A 318 21.34 3.43 -14.06
N CYS A 319 20.15 2.97 -14.43
CA CYS A 319 19.95 2.39 -15.75
C CYS A 319 20.05 3.45 -16.86
N GLU A 320 20.66 3.05 -17.99
CA GLU A 320 20.79 3.92 -19.16
C GLU A 320 19.42 4.15 -19.81
N GLY A 321 19.09 5.40 -20.12
CA GLY A 321 17.83 5.78 -20.76
C GLY A 321 16.60 5.81 -19.83
N CYS A 322 16.73 5.48 -18.55
CA CYS A 322 15.66 5.56 -17.57
C CYS A 322 15.62 6.91 -16.82
N SER A 323 14.46 7.23 -16.22
CA SER A 323 14.41 8.23 -15.15
C SER A 323 15.18 7.70 -13.94
N ALA A 324 16.17 8.46 -13.46
CA ALA A 324 16.86 8.19 -12.20
C ALA A 324 16.01 8.57 -10.98
N VAL A 325 14.97 9.39 -11.19
CA VAL A 325 14.10 9.95 -10.16
C VAL A 325 12.87 9.08 -9.99
N ASN A 326 12.60 8.68 -8.74
CA ASN A 326 11.35 8.05 -8.31
C ASN A 326 10.54 8.99 -7.42
N MET A 327 9.32 8.58 -7.04
CA MET A 327 8.42 9.46 -6.27
C MET A 327 8.97 9.89 -4.91
N PHE A 328 9.85 9.10 -4.28
CA PHE A 328 10.36 9.38 -2.95
C PHE A 328 11.37 10.54 -2.99
N MET A 329 12.21 10.58 -4.03
CA MET A 329 13.15 11.69 -4.24
C MET A 329 12.40 13.01 -4.48
N GLU A 330 11.37 12.99 -5.33
CA GLU A 330 10.48 14.14 -5.52
C GLU A 330 9.80 14.55 -4.21
N GLY A 331 9.19 13.57 -3.52
CA GLY A 331 8.43 13.81 -2.30
C GLY A 331 9.28 14.41 -1.17
N PHE A 332 10.51 13.91 -0.95
CA PHE A 332 11.38 14.45 0.10
C PHE A 332 12.01 15.81 -0.25
N HIS A 333 12.22 16.10 -1.53
CA HIS A 333 12.51 17.48 -1.95
C HIS A 333 11.34 18.40 -1.56
N ASP A 334 10.13 18.05 -2.00
CA ASP A 334 8.93 18.87 -1.80
C ASP A 334 8.51 18.94 -0.32
N ALA A 335 8.86 17.96 0.50
CA ALA A 335 8.63 17.95 1.95
C ALA A 335 9.31 19.13 2.64
N LEU A 336 10.57 19.42 2.30
CA LEU A 336 11.30 20.50 2.94
C LEU A 336 10.81 21.88 2.47
N ILE A 337 10.44 21.98 1.19
CA ILE A 337 9.80 23.17 0.63
C ILE A 337 8.48 23.46 1.38
N LEU A 338 7.63 22.45 1.54
CA LEU A 338 6.38 22.53 2.27
C LEU A 338 6.57 22.95 3.73
N TYR A 339 7.54 22.34 4.43
CA TYR A 339 7.87 22.70 5.81
C TYR A 339 8.29 24.17 5.92
N ALA A 340 9.17 24.64 5.03
CA ALA A 340 9.63 26.04 5.05
C ALA A 340 8.47 27.03 4.88
N PHE A 341 7.54 26.74 3.97
CA PHE A 341 6.32 27.53 3.82
C PHE A 341 5.47 27.54 5.08
N ALA A 342 5.22 26.39 5.70
CA ALA A 342 4.40 26.29 6.90
C ALA A 342 5.06 26.98 8.11
N LEU A 343 6.37 26.81 8.28
CA LEU A 343 7.12 27.47 9.33
C LEU A 343 7.07 29.00 9.18
N HIS A 344 7.18 29.52 7.96
CA HIS A 344 7.08 30.95 7.71
C HIS A 344 5.71 31.52 8.14
N GLU A 345 4.64 30.84 7.80
CA GLU A 345 3.27 31.22 8.19
C GLU A 345 3.09 31.17 9.71
N VAL A 346 3.45 30.06 10.35
CA VAL A 346 3.36 29.88 11.80
C VAL A 346 4.16 30.94 12.56
N LYS A 347 5.38 31.25 12.11
CA LYS A 347 6.20 32.31 12.72
C LYS A 347 5.61 33.71 12.51
N SER A 348 4.94 33.97 11.39
CA SER A 348 4.24 35.24 11.17
C SER A 348 3.10 35.47 12.18
N ASN A 349 2.58 34.39 12.77
CA ASN A 349 1.56 34.41 13.82
C ASN A 349 2.14 34.44 15.26
N GLY A 350 3.45 34.63 15.42
CA GLY A 350 4.10 34.73 16.73
C GLY A 350 4.44 33.39 17.40
N LEU A 351 4.30 32.28 16.66
CA LEU A 351 4.67 30.94 17.11
C LEU A 351 6.12 30.62 16.70
N THR A 352 6.60 29.43 17.08
CA THR A 352 7.98 28.98 16.94
C THR A 352 8.08 27.65 16.20
N LYS A 353 9.30 27.25 15.84
CA LYS A 353 9.59 25.92 15.27
C LYS A 353 9.23 24.74 16.19
N LYS A 354 8.94 24.99 17.48
CA LYS A 354 8.53 23.98 18.46
C LYS A 354 7.00 23.77 18.52
N ASP A 355 6.22 24.58 17.82
CA ASP A 355 4.77 24.47 17.73
C ASP A 355 4.36 23.47 16.63
N GLY A 356 4.79 22.21 16.80
CA GLY A 356 4.73 21.18 15.75
C GLY A 356 3.33 20.87 15.21
N LEU A 357 2.30 20.92 16.07
CA LEU A 357 0.91 20.73 15.63
C LEU A 357 0.45 21.85 14.70
N GLU A 358 0.77 23.11 15.03
CA GLU A 358 0.40 24.28 14.23
C GLU A 358 1.14 24.29 12.88
N ILE A 359 2.43 23.89 12.90
CA ILE A 359 3.19 23.67 11.66
C ILE A 359 2.54 22.56 10.82
N THR A 360 2.13 21.46 11.46
CA THR A 360 1.45 20.36 10.76
C THR A 360 0.17 20.84 10.09
N HIS A 361 -0.71 21.54 10.82
CA HIS A 361 -1.96 22.04 10.26
C HIS A 361 -1.75 23.12 9.19
N SER A 362 -0.73 23.97 9.30
CA SER A 362 -0.34 24.92 8.24
C SER A 362 0.21 24.23 6.98
N MET A 363 0.59 22.95 7.06
CA MET A 363 0.90 22.15 5.87
C MET A 363 -0.33 21.57 5.18
N TRP A 364 -1.49 21.48 5.83
CA TRP A 364 -2.67 20.81 5.29
C TRP A 364 -3.55 21.75 4.47
N ASN A 365 -4.45 21.19 3.65
CA ASN A 365 -5.41 21.93 2.83
C ASN A 365 -4.80 23.06 1.99
N ARG A 366 -3.67 22.79 1.34
CA ARG A 366 -2.91 23.80 0.60
C ARG A 366 -2.35 23.25 -0.69
N THR A 367 -2.06 24.17 -1.61
CA THR A 367 -1.39 23.85 -2.86
C THR A 367 -0.15 24.73 -3.00
N PHE A 368 0.96 24.15 -3.45
CA PHE A 368 2.21 24.84 -3.73
C PHE A 368 2.89 24.27 -4.97
N GLU A 369 3.90 24.96 -5.50
CA GLU A 369 4.70 24.46 -6.62
C GLU A 369 5.89 23.65 -6.10
N GLY A 370 5.87 22.34 -6.34
CA GLY A 370 6.98 21.41 -6.11
C GLY A 370 7.87 21.26 -7.35
N ILE A 371 8.83 20.33 -7.30
CA ILE A 371 9.83 20.19 -8.37
C ILE A 371 9.26 19.59 -9.65
N ALA A 372 8.29 18.68 -9.52
CA ALA A 372 7.61 18.04 -10.65
C ALA A 372 6.32 18.76 -11.05
N GLY A 373 5.87 19.76 -10.29
CA GLY A 373 4.67 20.53 -10.60
C GLY A 373 3.87 20.91 -9.37
N GLN A 374 2.57 21.17 -9.55
CA GLN A 374 1.72 21.52 -8.42
C GLN A 374 1.54 20.33 -7.49
N VAL A 375 1.70 20.59 -6.19
CA VAL A 375 1.48 19.64 -5.11
C VAL A 375 0.32 20.16 -4.27
N SER A 376 -0.75 19.37 -4.18
CA SER A 376 -1.97 19.73 -3.46
C SER A 376 -2.22 18.74 -2.33
N LEU A 377 -2.29 19.24 -1.10
CA LEU A 377 -2.58 18.46 0.10
C LEU A 377 -4.04 18.71 0.49
N ASP A 378 -4.77 17.64 0.78
CA ASP A 378 -6.14 17.74 1.25
C ASP A 378 -6.23 18.19 2.72
N ALA A 379 -7.46 18.33 3.21
CA ALA A 379 -7.72 18.75 4.59
C ALA A 379 -7.29 17.71 5.65
N ASN A 380 -7.01 16.47 5.26
CA ASN A 380 -6.44 15.45 6.12
C ASN A 380 -4.90 15.46 6.07
N GLY A 381 -4.26 16.35 5.30
CA GLY A 381 -2.81 16.40 5.18
C GLY A 381 -2.21 15.31 4.31
N ASP A 382 -2.98 14.83 3.32
CA ASP A 382 -2.54 13.82 2.37
C ASP A 382 -2.48 14.42 0.97
N ARG A 383 -1.37 14.18 0.26
CA ARG A 383 -1.22 14.67 -1.13
C ARG A 383 -2.25 14.00 -2.03
N ASN A 384 -2.98 14.81 -2.79
CA ASN A 384 -3.81 14.35 -3.90
C ASN A 384 -2.92 13.75 -4.99
N GLY A 385 -3.32 12.59 -5.50
CA GLY A 385 -2.56 11.85 -6.51
C GLY A 385 -3.09 12.05 -7.91
N ASP A 386 -2.20 12.38 -8.83
CA ASP A 386 -2.48 12.35 -10.26
C ASP A 386 -1.87 11.08 -10.86
N PHE A 387 -2.66 10.35 -11.64
CA PHE A 387 -2.29 9.04 -12.17
C PHE A 387 -2.51 8.98 -13.68
N SER A 388 -1.80 8.08 -14.34
CA SER A 388 -1.94 7.77 -15.76
C SER A 388 -2.27 6.31 -15.95
N VAL A 389 -3.12 6.03 -16.94
CA VAL A 389 -3.36 4.69 -17.45
C VAL A 389 -2.61 4.56 -18.76
N VAL A 390 -1.61 3.69 -18.77
CA VAL A 390 -0.74 3.41 -19.91
C VAL A 390 -1.17 2.08 -20.53
N ARG A 391 -1.18 1.99 -21.85
CA ARG A 391 -1.54 0.76 -22.59
C ARG A 391 -0.75 0.70 -23.89
N MET A 392 -0.53 -0.52 -24.39
CA MET A 392 -0.06 -0.73 -25.76
C MET A 392 -1.10 -0.25 -26.79
N THR A 393 -0.79 0.81 -27.52
CA THR A 393 -1.66 1.39 -28.57
C THR A 393 -1.34 0.85 -29.96
N ASP A 394 -0.11 0.39 -30.17
CA ASP A 394 0.37 -0.28 -31.39
C ASP A 394 0.92 -1.69 -31.05
N PRO A 395 0.13 -2.76 -31.25
CA PRO A 395 0.58 -4.14 -31.01
C PRO A 395 1.67 -4.66 -31.97
N GLU A 396 1.80 -4.08 -33.16
CA GLU A 396 2.84 -4.48 -34.11
C GLU A 396 4.20 -3.99 -33.60
N ALA A 397 4.30 -2.69 -33.29
CA ALA A 397 5.51 -2.09 -32.73
C ALA A 397 5.74 -2.44 -31.25
N GLY A 398 4.67 -2.71 -30.49
CA GLY A 398 4.71 -2.89 -29.04
C GLY A 398 4.76 -1.57 -28.25
N THR A 399 4.38 -0.45 -28.88
CA THR A 399 4.44 0.90 -28.33
C THR A 399 3.36 1.11 -27.28
N HIS A 400 3.75 1.63 -26.12
CA HIS A 400 2.85 1.99 -25.02
C HIS A 400 2.71 3.50 -24.93
N GLU A 401 1.48 3.96 -24.71
CA GLU A 401 1.15 5.37 -24.56
C GLU A 401 0.15 5.57 -23.44
N THR A 402 0.15 6.76 -22.84
CA THR A 402 -0.90 7.17 -21.90
C THR A 402 -2.21 7.33 -22.66
N VAL A 403 -3.25 6.60 -22.22
CA VAL A 403 -4.60 6.66 -22.82
C VAL A 403 -5.57 7.46 -21.97
N MET A 404 -5.34 7.55 -20.66
CA MET A 404 -6.12 8.37 -19.73
C MET A 404 -5.21 8.94 -18.64
N SER A 405 -5.55 10.13 -18.15
CA SER A 405 -4.96 10.70 -16.93
C SER A 405 -6.07 11.04 -15.94
N TYR A 406 -5.87 10.70 -14.67
CA TYR A 406 -6.74 11.03 -13.55
C TYR A 406 -6.10 12.16 -12.73
N PHE A 407 -6.88 13.17 -12.39
CA PHE A 407 -6.46 14.29 -11.56
C PHE A 407 -7.17 14.23 -10.21
N GLY A 408 -6.41 13.97 -9.14
CA GLY A 408 -6.97 13.69 -7.81
C GLY A 408 -7.68 14.89 -7.19
N THR A 409 -7.16 16.10 -7.42
CA THR A 409 -7.71 17.33 -6.82
C THR A 409 -9.16 17.60 -7.24
N ASN A 410 -9.56 17.22 -8.45
CA ASN A 410 -10.91 17.44 -8.96
C ASN A 410 -11.66 16.14 -9.31
N GLY A 411 -11.07 14.97 -9.05
CA GLY A 411 -11.64 13.66 -9.34
C GLY A 411 -11.98 13.45 -10.82
N SER A 412 -11.24 14.06 -11.74
CA SER A 412 -11.58 14.08 -13.17
C SER A 412 -10.62 13.28 -14.03
N PHE A 413 -11.12 12.79 -15.17
CA PHE A 413 -10.30 12.15 -16.19
C PHE A 413 -10.13 13.02 -17.41
N GLN A 414 -8.89 13.09 -17.89
CA GLN A 414 -8.57 13.53 -19.23
C GLN A 414 -8.33 12.31 -20.12
N ILE A 415 -9.05 12.25 -21.23
CA ILE A 415 -8.89 11.21 -22.25
C ILE A 415 -7.85 11.67 -23.27
N MET A 416 -6.87 10.82 -23.58
CA MET A 416 -5.84 11.12 -24.57
C MET A 416 -6.30 10.80 -26.00
N PRO A 417 -5.75 11.45 -27.04
CA PRO A 417 -6.16 11.22 -28.43
C PRO A 417 -6.08 9.76 -28.90
N GLY A 418 -5.14 8.97 -28.36
CA GLY A 418 -4.97 7.54 -28.69
C GLY A 418 -5.98 6.60 -28.03
N PHE A 419 -6.87 7.11 -27.16
CA PHE A 419 -7.84 6.29 -26.43
C PHE A 419 -8.90 5.66 -27.34
N LYS A 420 -9.19 4.38 -27.12
CA LYS A 420 -10.30 3.67 -27.74
C LYS A 420 -11.22 3.08 -26.67
N ARG A 421 -12.54 3.31 -26.80
CA ARG A 421 -13.53 2.91 -25.79
C ARG A 421 -13.65 1.39 -25.65
N GLU A 422 -13.46 0.67 -26.74
CA GLU A 422 -13.52 -0.79 -26.80
C GLU A 422 -12.49 -1.48 -25.88
N TRP A 423 -11.35 -0.85 -25.58
CA TRP A 423 -10.36 -1.41 -24.67
C TRP A 423 -10.83 -1.53 -23.21
N PHE A 424 -11.88 -0.78 -22.87
CA PHE A 424 -12.46 -0.68 -21.54
C PHE A 424 -13.93 -1.14 -21.50
N SER A 425 -14.43 -1.66 -22.64
CA SER A 425 -15.79 -2.16 -22.77
C SER A 425 -15.76 -3.67 -22.90
N LEU A 426 -16.47 -4.36 -22.01
CA LEU A 426 -16.57 -5.81 -22.06
C LEU A 426 -17.48 -6.23 -23.20
N ARG A 427 -17.03 -7.20 -23.99
CA ARG A 427 -17.88 -7.97 -24.90
C ARG A 427 -18.15 -9.31 -24.25
N THR A 428 -19.38 -9.80 -24.36
CA THR A 428 -19.78 -11.08 -23.78
C THR A 428 -18.77 -12.14 -24.19
N ALA A 429 -18.09 -12.73 -23.21
CA ALA A 429 -17.16 -13.82 -23.43
C ALA A 429 -17.90 -14.94 -24.18
N PRO A 430 -17.27 -15.61 -25.16
CA PRO A 430 -17.70 -16.97 -25.48
C PRO A 430 -17.70 -17.76 -24.17
N GLU A 431 -18.80 -18.45 -23.85
CA GLU A 431 -18.88 -19.33 -22.69
C GLU A 431 -17.58 -20.13 -22.56
N PRO A 432 -17.03 -20.28 -21.33
CA PRO A 432 -15.87 -21.12 -21.12
C PRO A 432 -16.12 -22.44 -21.82
N GLN A 433 -15.22 -22.82 -22.73
CA GLN A 433 -15.19 -24.20 -23.21
C GLN A 433 -14.76 -25.05 -22.02
N HIS A 434 -15.70 -25.39 -21.15
CA HIS A 434 -15.57 -26.57 -20.32
C HIS A 434 -15.10 -27.69 -21.25
N PRO A 435 -14.06 -28.47 -20.89
CA PRO A 435 -13.72 -29.65 -21.66
C PRO A 435 -15.02 -30.42 -21.82
N LYS A 436 -15.45 -30.62 -23.07
CA LYS A 436 -16.72 -31.28 -23.39
C LYS A 436 -16.81 -32.50 -22.50
N HIS A 437 -17.71 -32.45 -21.51
CA HIS A 437 -18.13 -33.65 -20.83
C HIS A 437 -18.62 -34.56 -21.94
N SER A 438 -17.88 -35.64 -22.18
CA SER A 438 -18.40 -36.80 -22.87
C SER A 438 -19.78 -37.10 -22.25
N ASP A 439 -20.78 -37.18 -23.11
CA ASP A 439 -22.18 -37.53 -22.84
C ASP A 439 -22.50 -37.90 -21.38
N PRO A 440 -23.48 -37.24 -20.72
CA PRO A 440 -24.04 -37.75 -19.49
C PRO A 440 -25.00 -38.91 -19.83
N SER A 441 -24.43 -40.01 -20.30
CA SER A 441 -25.09 -41.32 -20.37
C SER A 441 -24.34 -42.35 -19.54
N SER A 442 -23.84 -41.97 -18.36
CA SER A 442 -23.53 -42.90 -17.27
C SER A 442 -23.19 -42.10 -16.01
N GLY A 443 -24.01 -42.19 -14.97
CA GLY A 443 -23.68 -41.53 -13.70
C GLY A 443 -24.85 -41.21 -12.78
N GLY A 444 -26.09 -41.55 -13.15
CA GLY A 444 -27.15 -41.64 -12.16
C GLY A 444 -26.79 -42.71 -11.15
N LEU A 445 -26.65 -42.34 -9.87
CA LEU A 445 -26.57 -43.27 -8.76
C LEU A 445 -27.68 -44.31 -8.98
N GLY A 446 -27.29 -45.54 -9.31
CA GLY A 446 -28.25 -46.55 -9.74
C GLY A 446 -29.39 -46.63 -8.75
N VAL A 447 -30.62 -46.76 -9.23
CA VAL A 447 -31.83 -46.85 -8.39
C VAL A 447 -31.64 -47.87 -7.24
N SER A 448 -30.79 -48.89 -7.43
CA SER A 448 -30.33 -49.83 -6.42
C SER A 448 -29.56 -49.23 -5.23
N ALA A 449 -28.71 -48.22 -5.42
CA ALA A 449 -27.93 -47.57 -4.36
C ALA A 449 -28.81 -46.67 -3.48
N VAL A 450 -29.73 -45.91 -4.09
CA VAL A 450 -30.69 -45.07 -3.37
C VAL A 450 -31.68 -45.95 -2.59
N THR A 451 -32.14 -47.07 -3.18
CA THR A 451 -32.98 -48.05 -2.48
C THR A 451 -32.24 -48.71 -1.32
N GLY A 452 -30.95 -49.02 -1.49
CA GLY A 452 -30.10 -49.58 -0.43
C GLY A 452 -29.93 -48.66 0.78
N ILE A 453 -29.73 -47.35 0.56
CA ILE A 453 -29.63 -46.37 1.64
C ILE A 453 -30.95 -46.23 2.39
N ILE A 454 -32.08 -46.17 1.67
CA ILE A 454 -33.41 -46.04 2.28
C ILE A 454 -33.76 -47.30 3.09
N VAL A 455 -33.57 -48.48 2.51
CA VAL A 455 -33.86 -49.76 3.20
C VAL A 455 -32.92 -49.97 4.39
N GLY A 456 -31.63 -49.62 4.24
CA GLY A 456 -30.65 -49.68 5.33
C GLY A 456 -30.98 -48.73 6.49
N GLY A 457 -31.42 -47.50 6.18
CA GLY A 457 -31.86 -46.54 7.18
C GLY A 457 -33.12 -46.99 7.93
N ILE A 458 -34.10 -47.57 7.22
CA ILE A 458 -35.33 -48.08 7.83
C ILE A 458 -35.04 -49.31 8.72
N LEU A 459 -34.19 -50.23 8.28
CA LEU A 459 -33.77 -51.39 9.09
C LEU A 459 -32.96 -50.97 10.32
N GLY A 460 -32.06 -50.00 10.18
CA GLY A 460 -31.26 -49.48 11.28
C GLY A 460 -32.13 -48.81 12.34
N THR A 461 -33.09 -47.98 11.93
CA THR A 461 -34.03 -47.32 12.86
C THR A 461 -34.97 -48.33 13.53
N ALA A 462 -35.45 -49.35 12.81
CA ALA A 462 -36.26 -50.42 13.39
C ALA A 462 -35.49 -51.24 14.44
N LEU A 463 -34.21 -51.57 14.19
CA LEU A 463 -33.36 -52.28 15.15
C LEU A 463 -33.07 -51.45 16.40
N LEU A 464 -32.82 -50.15 16.24
CA LEU A 464 -32.60 -49.24 17.37
C LEU A 464 -33.87 -49.09 18.22
N MET A 465 -35.04 -49.00 17.59
CA MET A 465 -36.32 -48.98 18.32
C MET A 465 -36.60 -50.31 19.03
N ALA A 466 -36.34 -51.46 18.37
CA ALA A 466 -36.48 -52.77 18.99
C ALA A 466 -35.55 -52.93 20.20
N PHE A 467 -34.29 -52.48 20.10
CA PHE A 467 -33.34 -52.48 21.21
C PHE A 467 -33.79 -51.56 22.35
N TYR A 468 -34.29 -50.37 22.03
CA TYR A 468 -34.84 -49.45 23.02
C TYR A 468 -36.03 -50.06 23.77
N PHE A 469 -36.97 -50.71 23.06
CA PHE A 469 -38.11 -51.39 23.68
C PHE A 469 -37.68 -52.63 24.48
N PHE A 470 -36.71 -53.41 24.01
CA PHE A 470 -36.15 -54.53 24.77
C PHE A 470 -35.52 -54.05 26.09
N ARG A 471 -34.73 -52.97 26.04
CA ARG A 471 -34.11 -52.38 27.23
C ARG A 471 -35.15 -51.78 28.19
N LYS A 472 -36.27 -51.27 27.67
CA LYS A 472 -37.33 -50.67 28.48
C LYS A 472 -38.24 -51.71 29.15
N ASN A 473 -38.50 -52.85 28.50
CA ASN A 473 -39.43 -53.87 29.00
C ASN A 473 -38.77 -55.06 29.72
N TYR A 474 -37.46 -55.28 29.56
CA TYR A 474 -36.74 -56.35 30.26
C TYR A 474 -35.77 -55.78 31.29
N ARG A 475 -36.24 -55.66 32.54
CA ARG A 475 -35.40 -55.39 33.71
C ARG A 475 -34.79 -56.73 34.15
N ILE A 476 -33.52 -56.98 33.83
CA ILE A 476 -32.81 -58.18 34.28
C ILE A 476 -32.62 -58.08 35.79
N THR A 477 -33.47 -58.78 36.55
CA THR A 477 -33.34 -58.90 38.00
C THR A 477 -32.30 -59.98 38.30
N ILE A 478 -31.09 -59.59 38.66
CA ILE A 478 -30.05 -60.53 39.13
C ILE A 478 -30.35 -60.80 40.61
N GLU A 479 -31.02 -61.91 40.91
CA GLU A 479 -31.14 -62.42 42.29
C GLU A 479 -29.83 -63.12 42.70
N ARG A 480 -29.07 -62.52 43.61
CA ARG A 480 -28.01 -63.24 44.34
C ARG A 480 -28.65 -64.14 45.41
N ARG A 481 -28.53 -65.46 45.23
CA ARG A 481 -28.68 -66.42 46.34
C ARG A 481 -27.43 -66.38 47.21
N THR A 482 -27.58 -65.99 48.47
CA THR A 482 -26.64 -66.32 49.56
C THR A 482 -27.17 -67.48 50.38
N PRO A 483 -26.31 -68.43 50.75
CA PRO A 483 -26.41 -69.09 52.06
C PRO A 483 -25.18 -68.79 52.94
N ARG A 484 -25.48 -68.49 54.22
CA ARG A 484 -24.70 -68.75 55.45
C ARG A 484 -23.96 -70.10 55.37
N GLU A 485 -22.86 -70.39 56.05
CA GLU A 485 -22.19 -70.01 57.31
C GLU A 485 -20.75 -70.56 57.13
N GLU A 486 -19.66 -70.05 57.69
CA GLU A 486 -19.22 -70.34 59.06
C GLU A 486 -17.89 -69.62 59.39
N CYS A 487 -17.73 -69.45 60.69
CA CYS A 487 -16.68 -68.86 61.52
C CYS A 487 -15.19 -69.18 61.20
N ASP A 488 -14.34 -68.17 61.39
CA ASP A 488 -13.26 -68.13 62.40
C ASP A 488 -11.77 -67.97 61.97
N ILE A 489 -11.11 -67.11 62.76
CA ILE A 489 -9.67 -66.93 63.07
C ILE A 489 -8.70 -66.34 62.01
N GLY A 490 -8.17 -65.15 62.34
CA GLY A 490 -6.71 -65.04 62.58
C GLY A 490 -5.88 -64.02 61.80
N LYS A 491 -5.55 -62.90 62.46
CA LYS A 491 -4.24 -62.18 62.52
C LYS A 491 -3.33 -62.10 61.28
N HIS A 492 -3.02 -60.88 60.85
CA HIS A 492 -1.68 -60.22 60.86
C HIS A 492 -1.69 -59.00 59.90
N ARG A 493 -1.55 -57.77 60.40
CA ARG A 493 -0.30 -56.98 60.60
C ARG A 493 0.10 -56.14 59.37
N GLN A 494 -0.26 -54.85 59.44
CA GLN A 494 0.49 -53.61 59.15
C GLN A 494 1.79 -53.63 58.32
N LEU A 495 2.00 -52.48 57.66
CA LEU A 495 3.22 -51.82 57.13
C LEU A 495 3.21 -51.70 55.59
N ARG A 496 3.63 -50.61 54.90
CA ARG A 496 4.19 -49.30 55.29
C ARG A 496 4.51 -48.49 53.99
N GLU A 497 4.25 -47.19 54.06
CA GLU A 497 4.86 -45.98 53.44
C GLU A 497 5.17 -45.82 51.94
N ASP A 498 4.78 -44.62 51.49
CA ASP A 498 5.30 -43.79 50.40
C ASP A 498 6.80 -43.46 50.50
N SER A 499 7.44 -43.23 49.34
CA SER A 499 8.40 -42.16 49.03
C SER A 499 9.40 -42.60 47.94
N ILE A 500 9.57 -41.80 46.88
CA ILE A 500 10.84 -41.17 46.45
C ILE A 500 10.70 -40.53 45.04
N ARG A 501 11.10 -39.25 44.97
CA ARG A 501 11.39 -38.40 43.79
C ARG A 501 12.53 -38.96 42.92
N SER A 502 12.53 -38.63 41.63
CA SER A 502 13.76 -38.11 40.99
C SER A 502 13.44 -37.20 39.79
N ASN A 503 14.14 -36.07 39.72
CA ASN A 503 14.23 -35.12 38.59
C ASN A 503 15.57 -35.36 37.88
N PHE A 504 15.61 -35.15 36.56
CA PHE A 504 16.77 -34.71 35.76
C PHE A 504 16.16 -33.94 34.56
N SER A 505 16.21 -32.60 34.45
CA SER A 505 17.33 -31.71 34.03
C SER A 505 17.99 -32.13 32.70
N ALA A 506 18.40 -31.25 31.78
CA ALA A 506 18.10 -29.88 31.36
C ALA A 506 19.08 -29.62 30.19
N ALA A 507 18.65 -28.88 29.17
CA ALA A 507 19.44 -27.88 28.44
C ALA A 507 18.47 -27.09 27.55
#